data_AF-A0A0K0EEX8-F1
#
_entry.id   AF-A0A0K0EEX8-F1
#
_cell.length_a   1.000
_cell.length_b   1.000
_cell.length_c   1.000
_cell.angle_alpha   90.00
_cell.angle_beta   90.00
_cell.angle_gamma   90.00
#
_symmetry.space_group_name_H-M   'P 1'
#
loop_
_entity.id
_entity.type
_entity.pdbx_description
1 polymer ?
#
loop_
_entity_poly.entity_id
_entity_poly.type
_entity_poly.pdbx_seq_one_letter_code
_entity_poly.pdbx_strand_id
1 'polypeptide(L)'
;MIQFNLFILVIATVFFINDVVIAHPGANFHDWKVKSCDSRKITRMGFELVEYYNYYHHDQYYLKQILKAKSKNNGTKYYDVYFLAVKDCNDRKQKPKIEIEEDNSKAE
;
A
#
# COMPACT_ATOMS: atom_id res chain seq x y z
N MET A 1 28.73 47.75 9.23
CA MET A 1 27.38 47.23 9.55
C MET A 1 26.83 46.30 8.46
N ILE A 2 26.87 46.66 7.18
CA ILE A 2 26.33 45.81 6.09
C ILE A 2 26.96 44.40 6.04
N GLN A 3 28.29 44.29 6.23
CA GLN A 3 28.98 43.00 6.21
C GLN A 3 28.53 42.04 7.33
N PHE A 4 28.21 42.56 8.52
CA PHE A 4 27.73 41.75 9.64
C PHE A 4 26.34 41.17 9.35
N ASN A 5 25.45 41.96 8.74
CA ASN A 5 24.12 41.51 8.36
C ASN A 5 24.17 40.43 7.27
N LEU A 6 25.10 40.55 6.31
CA LEU A 6 25.30 39.53 5.28
C LEU A 6 25.81 38.21 5.90
N PHE A 7 26.72 38.27 6.87
CA PHE A 7 27.22 37.09 7.56
C PHE A 7 26.11 36.33 8.32
N ILE A 8 25.25 37.05 9.03
CA ILE A 8 24.09 36.44 9.72
C ILE A 8 23.14 35.78 8.72
N LEU A 9 22.87 36.43 7.58
CA LEU A 9 21.99 35.88 6.55
C LEU A 9 22.53 34.56 5.98
N VAL A 10 23.84 34.50 5.70
CA VAL A 10 24.49 33.28 5.20
C VAL A 10 24.37 32.15 6.23
N ILE A 11 24.67 32.43 7.50
CA ILE A 11 24.53 31.43 8.58
C ILE A 11 23.09 30.92 8.66
N ALA A 12 22.10 31.83 8.69
CA ALA A 12 20.70 31.45 8.77
C ALA A 12 20.29 30.55 7.59
N THR A 13 20.70 30.88 6.36
CA THR A 13 20.39 30.04 5.19
C THR A 13 21.01 28.65 5.27
N VAL A 14 22.23 28.51 5.77
CA VAL A 14 22.87 27.19 5.95
C VAL A 14 22.12 26.36 6.99
N PHE A 15 21.71 26.95 8.12
CA PHE A 15 20.89 26.26 9.11
C PHE A 15 19.52 25.85 8.55
N PHE A 16 18.82 26.75 7.83
CA PHE A 16 17.54 26.41 7.21
C PHE A 16 17.67 25.30 6.16
N ILE A 17 18.71 25.31 5.33
CA ILE A 17 18.94 24.25 4.35
C ILE A 17 19.24 22.92 5.05
N ASN A 18 20.10 22.93 6.07
CA ASN A 18 20.43 21.72 6.82
C ASN A 18 19.20 21.16 7.55
N ASP A 19 18.38 22.00 8.18
CA ASP A 19 17.15 21.56 8.84
C ASP A 19 16.16 20.97 7.82
N VAL A 20 15.98 21.58 6.65
CA VAL A 20 15.07 21.05 5.61
C VAL A 20 15.59 19.73 5.01
N VAL A 21 16.90 19.58 4.82
CA VAL A 21 17.51 18.35 4.29
C VAL A 21 17.45 17.22 5.32
N ILE A 22 17.76 17.50 6.59
CA ILE A 22 17.74 16.49 7.67
C ILE A 22 16.31 16.17 8.10
N ALA A 23 15.38 17.12 8.00
CA ALA A 23 13.96 16.91 8.28
C ALA A 23 13.21 16.20 7.15
N HIS A 24 13.88 15.54 6.18
CA HIS A 24 13.26 14.37 5.56
C HIS A 24 13.02 13.38 6.70
N PRO A 25 11.79 13.30 7.25
CA PRO A 25 11.52 12.35 8.29
C PRO A 25 11.57 11.04 7.53
N GLY A 26 12.72 10.35 7.57
CA GLY A 26 12.88 9.05 6.95
C GLY A 26 11.68 8.26 7.41
N ALA A 27 10.71 8.08 6.51
CA ALA A 27 9.33 7.83 6.90
C ALA A 27 9.39 6.67 7.86
N ASN A 28 9.14 6.93 9.15
CA ASN A 28 9.49 5.99 10.21
C ASN A 28 8.69 4.71 9.94
N PHE A 29 9.32 3.78 9.23
CA PHE A 29 8.74 2.49 8.88
C PHE A 29 8.51 1.67 10.15
N HIS A 30 8.99 2.15 11.30
CA HIS A 30 8.81 1.61 12.63
C HIS A 30 7.35 1.31 13.00
N ASP A 31 6.37 2.03 12.43
CA ASP A 31 4.96 1.74 12.70
C ASP A 31 4.41 0.53 11.91
N TRP A 32 5.10 0.12 10.84
CA TRP A 32 4.66 -0.98 10.00
C TRP A 32 5.09 -2.32 10.59
N LYS A 33 4.11 -3.09 11.05
CA LYS A 33 4.33 -4.46 11.55
C LYS A 33 4.28 -5.45 10.39
N VAL A 34 5.33 -6.25 10.23
CA VAL A 34 5.37 -7.35 9.26
C VAL A 34 4.26 -8.35 9.57
N LYS A 35 3.62 -8.87 8.52
CA LYS A 35 2.57 -9.89 8.60
C LYS A 35 3.03 -11.15 7.86
N SER A 36 2.56 -12.30 8.34
CA SER A 36 2.78 -13.58 7.65
C SER A 36 2.03 -13.58 6.31
N CYS A 37 2.75 -13.94 5.25
CA CYS A 37 2.23 -14.10 3.90
C CYS A 37 1.21 -15.24 3.79
N ASP A 38 1.30 -16.23 4.67
CA ASP A 38 0.40 -17.40 4.71
C ASP A 38 -0.84 -17.19 5.59
N SER A 39 -0.97 -16.00 6.20
CA SER A 39 -2.15 -15.72 6.99
C SER A 39 -3.38 -15.61 6.10
N ARG A 40 -4.44 -16.38 6.44
CA ARG A 40 -5.71 -16.42 5.69
C ARG A 40 -6.24 -15.02 5.34
N LYS A 41 -6.09 -14.05 6.25
CA LYS A 41 -6.51 -12.66 6.03
C LYS A 41 -5.72 -11.97 4.91
N ILE A 42 -4.39 -12.13 4.89
CA ILE A 42 -3.53 -11.53 3.85
C ILE A 42 -3.76 -12.22 2.51
N THR A 43 -3.91 -13.55 2.50
CA THR A 43 -4.24 -14.31 1.30
C THR A 43 -5.57 -13.86 0.70
N ARG A 44 -6.63 -13.75 1.51
CA ARG A 44 -7.93 -13.23 1.09
C ARG A 44 -7.83 -11.82 0.52
N MET A 45 -7.12 -10.92 1.20
CA MET A 45 -6.88 -9.56 0.72
C MET A 45 -6.14 -9.54 -0.62
N GLY A 46 -5.17 -10.43 -0.83
CA GLY A 46 -4.50 -10.58 -2.12
C GLY A 46 -5.46 -10.98 -3.24
N PHE A 47 -6.40 -11.89 -2.98
CA PHE A 47 -7.44 -12.26 -3.97
C PHE A 47 -8.34 -11.07 -4.29
N GLU A 48 -8.85 -10.39 -3.26
CA GLU A 48 -9.70 -9.19 -3.41
C GLU A 48 -8.98 -8.08 -4.22
N LEU A 49 -7.68 -7.87 -3.99
CA LEU A 49 -6.88 -6.90 -4.74
C LEU A 49 -6.69 -7.28 -6.21
N VAL A 50 -6.48 -8.57 -6.51
CA VAL A 50 -6.38 -9.06 -7.89
C VAL A 50 -7.73 -8.94 -8.60
N GLU A 51 -8.84 -9.31 -7.94
CA GLU A 51 -10.19 -9.17 -8.50
C GLU A 51 -10.53 -7.70 -8.78
N TYR A 52 -10.20 -6.80 -7.84
CA TYR A 52 -10.36 -5.37 -8.03
C TYR A 52 -9.55 -4.89 -9.23
N TYR A 53 -8.27 -5.27 -9.32
CA TYR A 53 -7.43 -4.91 -10.47
C TYR A 53 -8.02 -5.39 -11.80
N ASN A 54 -8.45 -6.66 -11.86
CA ASN A 54 -9.09 -7.25 -13.04
C ASN A 54 -10.35 -6.48 -13.46
N TYR A 55 -11.18 -6.08 -12.49
CA TYR A 55 -12.40 -5.33 -12.75
C TYR A 55 -12.10 -3.97 -13.41
N TYR A 56 -11.15 -3.20 -12.86
CA TYR A 56 -10.83 -1.85 -13.36
C TYR A 56 -10.00 -1.84 -14.65
N HIS A 57 -9.19 -2.88 -14.88
CA HIS A 57 -8.30 -2.97 -16.04
C HIS A 57 -8.82 -3.88 -17.15
N HIS A 58 -10.01 -4.47 -17.00
CA HIS A 58 -10.61 -5.42 -17.95
C HIS A 58 -9.66 -6.57 -18.31
N ASP A 59 -8.88 -7.03 -17.33
CA ASP A 59 -7.89 -8.08 -17.50
C ASP A 59 -8.25 -9.31 -16.64
N GLN A 60 -7.58 -10.43 -16.90
CA GLN A 60 -7.73 -11.65 -16.13
C GLN A 60 -6.38 -12.04 -15.53
N TYR A 61 -6.14 -11.65 -14.29
CA TYR A 61 -5.02 -12.11 -13.49
C TYR A 61 -5.49 -13.05 -12.39
N TYR A 62 -4.65 -14.03 -12.04
CA TYR A 62 -4.81 -14.83 -10.83
C TYR A 62 -3.69 -14.56 -9.86
N LEU A 63 -4.02 -14.53 -8.57
CA LEU A 63 -3.04 -14.46 -7.51
C LEU A 63 -2.18 -15.74 -7.50
N LYS A 64 -0.87 -15.61 -7.70
CA LYS A 64 0.07 -16.73 -7.61
C LYS A 64 0.68 -16.84 -6.23
N GLN A 65 1.14 -15.73 -5.66
CA GLN A 65 1.86 -15.74 -4.38
C GLN A 65 1.84 -14.37 -3.70
N ILE A 66 1.71 -14.35 -2.38
CA ILE A 66 2.00 -13.17 -1.56
C ILE A 66 3.51 -13.12 -1.28
N LEU A 67 4.17 -12.05 -1.68
CA LEU A 67 5.62 -11.86 -1.50
C LEU A 67 5.94 -11.20 -0.16
N LYS A 68 5.13 -10.22 0.23
CA LYS A 68 5.36 -9.43 1.44
C LYS A 68 4.06 -8.80 1.91
N ALA A 69 3.85 -8.78 3.21
CA ALA A 69 2.73 -8.07 3.81
C ALA A 69 3.15 -7.31 5.06
N LYS A 70 2.64 -6.10 5.21
CA LYS A 70 2.81 -5.25 6.39
C LYS A 70 1.49 -4.59 6.75
N SER A 71 1.33 -4.23 8.02
CA SER A 71 0.18 -3.46 8.47
C SER A 71 0.59 -2.32 9.38
N LYS A 72 -0.13 -1.20 9.29
CA LYS A 72 -0.01 -0.04 10.18
C LYS A 72 -1.38 0.29 10.76
N ASN A 73 -1.42 0.85 11.99
CA ASN A 73 -2.67 1.26 12.62
C ASN A 73 -2.51 2.64 13.25
N ASN A 74 -3.15 3.65 12.65
CA ASN A 74 -3.16 5.04 13.11
C ASN A 74 -4.61 5.53 13.27
N GLY A 75 -5.41 4.80 14.04
CA GLY A 75 -6.88 4.98 14.12
C GLY A 75 -7.61 4.22 13.01
N THR A 76 -7.04 4.22 11.80
CA THR A 76 -7.44 3.34 10.70
C THR A 76 -6.36 2.30 10.45
N LYS A 77 -6.79 1.07 10.13
CA LYS A 77 -5.88 -0.04 9.86
C LYS A 77 -5.57 -0.12 8.37
N TYR A 78 -4.28 0.04 8.05
CA TYR A 78 -3.76 -0.03 6.69
C TYR A 78 -2.98 -1.32 6.49
N TYR A 79 -2.98 -1.79 5.25
CA TYR A 79 -2.20 -2.94 4.80
C TYR A 79 -1.42 -2.55 3.56
N ASP A 80 -0.19 -3.04 3.50
CA ASP A 80 0.68 -2.94 2.33
C ASP A 80 1.04 -4.38 1.95
N VAL A 81 0.56 -4.81 0.79
CA VAL A 81 0.64 -6.20 0.33
C VAL A 81 1.25 -6.22 -1.06
N TYR A 82 2.43 -6.85 -1.15
CA TYR A 82 3.10 -7.14 -2.42
C TYR A 82 2.80 -8.59 -2.79
N PHE A 83 2.33 -8.79 -4.00
CA PHE A 83 2.00 -10.11 -4.51
C PHE A 83 2.40 -10.25 -5.97
N LEU A 84 2.59 -11.50 -6.39
CA LEU A 84 2.78 -11.88 -7.77
C LEU A 84 1.43 -12.36 -8.32
N ALA A 85 0.99 -11.75 -9.41
CA ALA A 85 -0.17 -12.19 -10.17
C ALA A 85 0.26 -12.65 -11.56
N VAL A 86 -0.43 -13.65 -12.11
CA VAL A 86 -0.17 -14.21 -13.44
C VAL A 86 -1.38 -13.95 -14.31
N LYS A 87 -1.16 -13.40 -15.50
CA LYS A 87 -2.22 -13.17 -16.48
C LYS A 87 -2.67 -14.50 -17.06
N ASP A 88 -3.98 -14.72 -17.11
CA ASP A 88 -4.57 -15.78 -17.92
C ASP A 88 -4.51 -15.35 -19.38
N CYS A 89 -3.67 -16.02 -20.17
CA CYS A 89 -3.63 -15.81 -21.61
C CYS A 89 -4.64 -16.71 -22.35
N ASN A 90 -5.39 -17.56 -21.63
CA ASN A 90 -6.43 -18.39 -22.22
C ASN A 90 -7.72 -17.58 -22.39
N ASP A 91 -7.66 -16.51 -23.19
CA ASP A 91 -8.77 -15.62 -23.58
C ASP A 91 -9.87 -16.33 -24.41
N ARG A 92 -9.94 -17.66 -24.33
CA ARG A 92 -11.06 -18.44 -24.86
C ARG A 92 -12.04 -18.72 -23.73
N LYS A 93 -12.84 -17.69 -23.41
CA LYS A 93 -14.16 -17.80 -22.75
C LYS A 93 -14.12 -18.08 -21.24
N GLN A 94 -14.40 -17.05 -20.43
CA GLN A 94 -15.58 -17.00 -19.54
C GLN A 94 -15.52 -15.76 -18.65
N LYS A 95 -16.57 -14.93 -18.73
CA LYS A 95 -16.81 -13.85 -17.77
C LYS A 95 -17.24 -14.49 -16.42
N PRO A 96 -16.59 -14.19 -15.30
CA PRO A 96 -17.09 -14.63 -14.00
C PRO A 96 -18.37 -13.87 -13.66
N LYS A 97 -19.45 -14.63 -13.48
CA LYS A 97 -20.72 -14.14 -12.94
C LYS A 97 -20.53 -14.03 -11.42
N ILE A 98 -20.23 -12.84 -10.93
CA ILE A 98 -20.19 -12.57 -9.49
C ILE A 98 -21.65 -12.45 -9.04
N GLU A 99 -22.22 -13.54 -8.55
CA GLU A 99 -23.43 -13.50 -7.73
C GLU A 99 -22.97 -13.33 -6.28
N ILE A 100 -23.06 -12.10 -5.78
CA ILE A 100 -22.92 -11.82 -4.35
C ILE A 100 -24.21 -12.29 -3.71
N GLU A 101 -24.21 -13.49 -3.14
CA GLU A 101 -25.28 -13.95 -2.28
C GLU A 101 -25.16 -13.19 -0.95
N GLU A 102 -25.97 -12.14 -0.79
CA GLU A 102 -26.21 -11.47 0.49
C GLU A 102 -26.86 -12.49 1.44
N ASP A 103 -26.04 -13.04 2.34
CA ASP A 103 -26.47 -13.88 3.45
C ASP A 103 -27.36 -13.05 4.40
N ASN A 104 -28.65 -13.00 4.07
CA ASN A 104 -29.73 -12.50 4.90
C ASN A 104 -30.13 -13.57 5.91
N SER A 105 -29.20 -14.06 6.73
CA SER A 105 -29.54 -14.76 7.98
C SER A 105 -29.95 -13.73 9.04
N LYS A 106 -31.15 -13.17 8.83
CA LYS A 106 -31.96 -12.51 9.85
C LYS A 106 -32.52 -13.55 10.82
N ALA A 107 -32.57 -13.13 12.08
CA ALA A 107 -33.65 -13.36 13.04
C ALA A 107 -33.98 -14.80 13.43
N GLU A 108 -33.46 -15.21 14.59
CA GLU A 108 -34.20 -15.69 15.78
C GLU A 108 -33.23 -15.74 16.98
#